data_AF-A9B3J7-F1
#
_entry.id   AF-A9B3J7-F1
#
_cell.length_a   1.000
_cell.length_b   1.000
_cell.length_c   1.000
_cell.angle_alpha   90.00
_cell.angle_beta   90.00
_cell.angle_gamma   90.00
#
_symmetry.space_group_name_H-M   'P 1'
#
loop_
_entity.id
_entity.type
_entity.pdbx_description
1 polymer ?
#
loop_
_entity_poly.entity_id
_entity_poly.type
_entity_poly.pdbx_seq_one_letter_code
_entity_poly.pdbx_strand_id
1 'polypeptide(L)'
;MIAAPQIALQTFLNIPSSQTLSPSQTLELQMNPTTAPALASVLERMQNNQSGIQTLQANNQELVVANAALTSINWHIVVVAPKTEITSEAQAVTATIETSSGRIVGKLLWFLAALTIITLLATWLISNRLSQPIVALVQNTQALAESNQFVQLPEQSNDELGFLARAFNQMASKVQSAQQSLQQVNQNLEQTVQQRTHELEQERESLQQTLDQLQQANSTVAKLTAPIIPVAQGVVVVPITGSLNTERIEQLQQAMLRTAERLRIHTVILDVTGLEVLEDSATFVRSLDALRLLGSKAMLVGVSADFAQDLIQSGINLDSVTTMANLQAAVRATLNQA
;
A
#
# COMPACT_ATOMS: atom_id res chain seq x y z
N MET A 1 14.22 -59.94 -98.44
CA MET A 1 14.04 -58.71 -99.24
C MET A 1 13.95 -57.56 -98.27
N ILE A 2 14.65 -56.46 -98.56
CA ILE A 2 14.73 -55.31 -97.66
C ILE A 2 14.04 -54.13 -98.34
N ALA A 3 13.16 -53.47 -97.62
CA ALA A 3 12.61 -52.19 -98.00
C ALA A 3 12.87 -51.24 -96.83
N ALA A 4 13.84 -50.35 -97.00
CA ALA A 4 14.21 -49.39 -95.98
C ALA A 4 14.59 -48.07 -96.66
N PRO A 5 14.36 -46.92 -95.98
CA PRO A 5 14.83 -45.64 -96.47
C PRO A 5 16.36 -45.64 -96.58
N GLN A 6 16.87 -44.90 -97.57
CA GLN A 6 18.29 -44.78 -97.90
C GLN A 6 19.20 -44.61 -96.67
N ILE A 7 18.77 -43.74 -95.75
CA ILE A 7 19.51 -43.35 -94.55
C ILE A 7 19.67 -44.54 -93.60
N ALA A 8 18.64 -45.37 -93.43
CA ALA A 8 18.72 -46.55 -92.57
C ALA A 8 19.73 -47.57 -93.13
N LEU A 9 19.72 -47.78 -94.45
CA LEU A 9 20.66 -48.70 -95.11
C LEU A 9 22.11 -48.21 -94.99
N GLN A 10 22.34 -46.91 -95.15
CA GLN A 10 23.66 -46.30 -94.96
C GLN A 10 24.20 -46.51 -93.55
N THR A 11 23.36 -46.32 -92.53
CA THR A 11 23.74 -46.48 -91.12
C THR A 11 24.10 -47.92 -90.76
N PHE A 12 23.39 -48.91 -91.31
CA PHE A 12 23.56 -50.32 -90.89
C PHE A 12 24.52 -51.14 -91.74
N LEU A 13 24.63 -50.83 -93.02
CA LEU A 13 25.49 -51.56 -93.96
C LEU A 13 26.82 -50.85 -94.20
N ASN A 14 27.11 -49.79 -93.42
CA ASN A 14 28.30 -48.96 -93.53
C ASN A 14 28.54 -48.46 -94.97
N ILE A 15 27.45 -48.11 -95.66
CA ILE A 15 27.50 -47.61 -97.02
C ILE A 15 27.81 -46.12 -96.96
N PRO A 16 28.81 -45.62 -97.71
CA PRO A 16 29.16 -44.20 -97.71
C PRO A 16 27.95 -43.33 -98.05
N SER A 17 27.81 -42.19 -97.35
CA SER A 17 26.70 -41.24 -97.54
C SER A 17 26.61 -40.69 -98.98
N SER A 18 27.72 -40.76 -99.73
CA SER A 18 27.83 -40.36 -101.13
C SER A 18 27.29 -41.38 -102.14
N GLN A 19 26.93 -42.60 -101.70
CA GLN A 19 26.47 -43.67 -102.58
C GLN A 19 24.95 -43.84 -102.49
N THR A 20 24.29 -43.71 -103.64
CA THR A 20 22.83 -43.86 -103.77
C THR A 20 22.47 -45.21 -104.39
N LEU A 21 21.94 -46.14 -103.59
CA LEU A 21 21.30 -47.38 -104.04
C LEU A 21 19.96 -47.11 -104.74
N SER A 22 19.73 -47.77 -105.88
CA SER A 22 18.43 -47.81 -106.55
C SER A 22 17.44 -48.77 -105.86
N PRO A 23 16.12 -48.66 -106.07
CA PRO A 23 15.14 -49.54 -105.43
C PRO A 23 15.38 -51.04 -105.71
N SER A 24 15.75 -51.41 -106.93
CA SER A 24 16.09 -52.79 -107.28
C SER A 24 17.33 -53.28 -106.52
N GLN A 25 18.37 -52.46 -106.43
CA GLN A 25 19.57 -52.79 -105.66
C GLN A 25 19.27 -52.94 -104.17
N THR A 26 18.37 -52.11 -103.62
CA THR A 26 17.94 -52.20 -102.22
C THR A 26 17.21 -53.51 -101.93
N LEU A 27 16.35 -53.98 -102.84
CA LEU A 27 15.60 -55.23 -102.69
C LEU A 27 16.51 -56.47 -102.77
N GLU A 28 17.62 -56.37 -103.52
CA GLU A 28 18.64 -57.40 -103.67
C GLU A 28 19.64 -57.48 -102.51
N LEU A 29 19.65 -56.48 -101.61
CA LEU A 29 20.50 -56.51 -100.42
C LEU A 29 20.12 -57.70 -99.53
N GLN A 30 21.15 -58.44 -99.11
CA GLN A 30 21.04 -59.49 -98.09
C GLN A 30 21.64 -58.97 -96.78
N MET A 31 20.78 -58.82 -95.77
CA MET A 31 21.23 -58.55 -94.40
C MET A 31 21.63 -59.87 -93.75
N ASN A 32 22.92 -60.04 -93.48
CA ASN A 32 23.48 -61.17 -92.76
C ASN A 32 24.36 -60.63 -91.60
N PRO A 33 24.47 -61.30 -90.45
CA PRO A 33 25.41 -60.96 -89.38
C PRO A 33 26.84 -60.59 -89.82
N THR A 34 27.32 -61.07 -90.97
CA THR A 34 28.64 -60.70 -91.54
C THR A 34 28.65 -59.35 -92.27
N THR A 35 27.54 -58.92 -92.87
CA THR A 35 27.45 -57.66 -93.64
C THR A 35 26.96 -56.48 -92.78
N ALA A 36 26.21 -56.74 -91.72
CA ALA A 36 25.76 -55.75 -90.75
C ALA A 36 25.92 -56.29 -89.31
N PRO A 37 27.15 -56.36 -88.77
CA PRO A 37 27.41 -56.95 -87.45
C PRO A 37 26.64 -56.24 -86.32
N ALA A 38 26.38 -54.94 -86.45
CA ALA A 38 25.58 -54.19 -85.48
C ALA A 38 24.11 -54.63 -85.41
N LEU A 39 23.57 -55.28 -86.45
CA LEU A 39 22.21 -55.79 -86.52
C LEU A 39 22.12 -57.30 -86.24
N ALA A 40 23.22 -58.00 -85.97
CA ALA A 40 23.24 -59.45 -85.81
C ALA A 40 22.22 -59.95 -84.78
N SER A 41 22.12 -59.28 -83.63
CA SER A 41 21.15 -59.63 -82.59
C SER A 41 19.70 -59.31 -82.97
N VAL A 42 19.45 -58.29 -83.81
CA VAL A 42 18.09 -58.01 -84.33
C VAL A 42 17.69 -59.12 -85.30
N LEU A 43 18.60 -59.49 -86.21
CA LEU A 43 18.37 -60.49 -87.24
C LEU A 43 18.13 -61.87 -86.64
N GLU A 44 18.87 -62.26 -85.60
CA GLU A 44 18.66 -63.51 -84.87
C GLU A 44 17.26 -63.56 -84.23
N ARG A 45 16.84 -62.46 -83.60
CA ARG A 45 15.48 -62.37 -83.02
C ARG A 45 14.39 -62.39 -84.08
N MET A 46 14.61 -61.73 -85.21
CA MET A 46 13.70 -61.77 -86.35
C MET A 46 13.56 -63.20 -86.91
N GLN A 47 14.68 -63.92 -87.09
CA GLN A 47 14.66 -65.32 -87.53
C GLN A 47 13.88 -66.22 -86.56
N ASN A 48 13.97 -65.93 -85.26
CA ASN A 48 13.23 -66.64 -84.21
C ASN A 48 11.80 -66.10 -83.98
N ASN A 49 11.28 -65.23 -84.86
CA ASN A 49 9.97 -64.57 -84.75
C ASN A 49 9.72 -63.81 -83.43
N GLN A 50 10.79 -63.33 -82.79
CA GLN A 50 10.70 -62.56 -81.56
C GLN A 50 10.62 -61.06 -81.86
N SER A 51 9.54 -60.42 -81.42
CA SER A 51 9.39 -58.96 -81.44
C SER A 51 10.01 -58.32 -80.20
N GLY A 52 10.44 -57.07 -80.29
CA GLY A 52 10.85 -56.28 -79.13
C GLY A 52 11.72 -55.07 -79.48
N ILE A 53 12.25 -54.45 -78.44
CA ILE A 53 13.10 -53.25 -78.54
C ILE A 53 14.48 -53.59 -78.01
N GLN A 54 15.51 -53.09 -78.67
CA GLN A 54 16.89 -53.21 -78.23
C GLN A 54 17.68 -51.94 -78.57
N THR A 55 18.72 -51.69 -77.79
CA THR A 55 19.64 -50.57 -78.05
C THR A 55 20.94 -51.13 -78.61
N LEU A 56 21.42 -50.54 -79.70
CA LEU A 56 22.57 -51.00 -80.47
C LEU A 56 23.54 -49.84 -80.68
N GLN A 57 24.81 -50.15 -80.88
CA GLN A 57 25.82 -49.17 -81.28
C GLN A 57 26.20 -49.42 -82.74
N ALA A 58 25.99 -48.44 -83.60
CA ALA A 58 26.41 -48.48 -85.01
C ALA A 58 26.98 -47.11 -85.40
N ASN A 59 28.10 -47.09 -86.12
CA ASN A 59 28.76 -45.85 -86.59
C ASN A 59 28.92 -44.78 -85.50
N ASN A 60 29.35 -45.18 -84.30
CA ASN A 60 29.56 -44.29 -83.14
C ASN A 60 28.28 -43.59 -82.61
N GLN A 61 27.09 -44.08 -82.97
CA GLN A 61 25.80 -43.60 -82.47
C GLN A 61 25.04 -44.73 -81.77
N GLU A 62 24.39 -44.38 -80.66
CA GLU A 62 23.49 -45.27 -79.93
C GLU A 62 22.09 -45.23 -80.59
N LEU A 63 21.64 -46.35 -81.14
CA LEU A 63 20.39 -46.49 -81.88
C LEU A 63 19.40 -47.35 -81.08
N VAL A 64 18.15 -46.95 -81.06
CA VAL A 64 17.04 -47.78 -80.56
C VAL A 64 16.39 -48.46 -81.77
N VAL A 65 16.39 -49.79 -81.76
CA VAL A 65 15.83 -50.62 -82.82
C VAL A 65 14.66 -51.42 -82.25
N ALA A 66 13.49 -51.25 -82.87
CA ALA A 66 12.30 -52.04 -82.60
C ALA A 66 12.00 -52.94 -83.79
N ASN A 67 11.81 -54.23 -83.54
CA ASN A 67 11.46 -55.19 -84.58
C ASN A 67 10.14 -55.90 -84.26
N ALA A 68 9.34 -56.15 -85.28
CA ALA A 68 8.08 -56.88 -85.16
C ALA A 68 7.88 -57.83 -86.37
N ALA A 69 7.41 -59.05 -86.09
CA ALA A 69 7.08 -60.03 -87.12
C ALA A 69 5.63 -59.85 -87.63
N LEU A 70 5.45 -59.81 -88.95
CA LEU A 70 4.17 -59.87 -89.66
C LEU A 70 4.01 -61.27 -90.25
N THR A 71 3.63 -62.22 -89.40
CA THR A 71 3.58 -63.65 -89.73
C THR A 71 2.62 -64.00 -90.87
N SER A 72 1.55 -63.23 -91.06
CA SER A 72 0.56 -63.46 -92.12
C SER A 72 1.11 -63.27 -93.54
N ILE A 73 2.18 -62.47 -93.69
CA ILE A 73 2.80 -62.16 -94.99
C ILE A 73 4.30 -62.49 -95.01
N ASN A 74 4.82 -63.15 -93.97
CA ASN A 74 6.25 -63.45 -93.78
C ASN A 74 7.16 -62.22 -93.88
N TRP A 75 6.70 -61.07 -93.38
CA TRP A 75 7.51 -59.84 -93.34
C TRP A 75 7.93 -59.52 -91.93
N HIS A 76 8.99 -58.74 -91.78
CA HIS A 76 9.34 -58.11 -90.51
C HIS A 76 9.46 -56.61 -90.72
N ILE A 77 8.92 -55.85 -89.78
CA ILE A 77 9.12 -54.40 -89.73
C ILE A 77 10.21 -54.12 -88.71
N VAL A 78 11.15 -53.28 -89.10
CA VAL A 78 12.24 -52.79 -88.24
C VAL A 78 12.21 -51.27 -88.26
N VAL A 79 12.00 -50.67 -87.10
CA VAL A 79 12.03 -49.23 -86.89
C VAL A 79 13.29 -48.88 -86.14
N VAL A 80 13.98 -47.85 -86.60
CA VAL A 80 15.27 -47.43 -86.06
C VAL A 80 15.25 -45.93 -85.86
N ALA A 81 15.62 -45.49 -84.66
CA ALA A 81 15.79 -44.09 -84.35
C ALA A 81 17.04 -43.87 -83.48
N PRO A 82 17.81 -42.80 -83.68
CA PRO A 82 18.86 -42.40 -82.77
C PRO A 82 18.32 -42.18 -81.36
N LYS A 83 18.98 -42.76 -80.35
CA LYS A 83 18.59 -42.54 -78.95
C LYS A 83 18.65 -41.06 -78.58
N THR A 84 19.62 -40.32 -79.13
CA THR A 84 19.75 -38.88 -78.95
C THR A 84 18.52 -38.11 -79.43
N GLU A 85 17.90 -38.51 -80.53
CA GLU A 85 16.67 -37.88 -81.07
C GLU A 85 15.46 -38.19 -80.17
N ILE A 86 15.37 -39.42 -79.64
CA ILE A 86 14.34 -39.81 -78.66
C ILE A 86 14.55 -39.09 -77.31
N THR A 87 15.79 -38.88 -76.89
CA THR A 87 16.11 -38.27 -75.57
C THR A 87 16.25 -36.76 -75.60
N SER A 88 16.48 -36.12 -76.76
CA SER A 88 16.67 -34.67 -76.85
C SER A 88 15.42 -33.89 -76.43
N GLU A 89 14.23 -34.43 -76.72
CA GLU A 89 12.97 -33.86 -76.25
C GLU A 89 12.83 -33.98 -74.72
N ALA A 90 13.23 -35.13 -74.15
CA ALA A 90 13.21 -35.35 -72.71
C ALA A 90 14.22 -34.45 -71.96
N GLN A 91 15.44 -34.31 -72.48
CA GLN A 91 16.49 -33.47 -71.88
C GLN A 91 16.14 -31.98 -71.92
N ALA A 92 15.49 -31.52 -72.99
CA ALA A 92 15.00 -30.14 -73.08
C ALA A 92 13.95 -29.82 -71.99
N VAL A 93 13.08 -30.79 -71.66
CA VAL A 93 12.12 -30.68 -70.55
C VAL A 93 12.85 -30.70 -69.21
N THR A 94 13.82 -31.60 -68.98
CA THR A 94 14.58 -31.66 -67.72
C THR A 94 15.38 -30.38 -67.45
N ALA A 95 16.04 -29.81 -68.46
CA ALA A 95 16.80 -28.56 -68.33
C ALA A 95 15.89 -27.35 -67.97
N THR A 96 14.64 -27.36 -68.47
CA THR A 96 13.65 -26.33 -68.12
C THR A 96 13.17 -26.47 -66.67
N ILE A 97 13.09 -27.70 -66.15
CA ILE A 97 12.70 -27.97 -64.76
C ILE A 97 13.81 -27.55 -63.78
N GLU A 98 15.08 -27.86 -64.07
CA GLU A 98 16.21 -27.52 -63.21
C GLU A 98 16.36 -25.99 -63.04
N THR A 99 16.26 -25.25 -64.14
CA THR A 99 16.35 -23.77 -64.12
C THR A 99 15.12 -23.12 -63.46
N SER A 100 13.92 -23.70 -63.61
CA SER A 100 12.70 -23.21 -62.96
C SER A 100 12.72 -23.44 -61.44
N SER A 101 13.31 -24.55 -60.99
CA SER A 101 13.35 -24.93 -59.57
C SER A 101 14.17 -23.94 -58.73
N GLY A 102 15.32 -23.47 -59.23
CA GLY A 102 16.15 -22.47 -58.53
C GLY A 102 15.44 -21.13 -58.31
N ARG A 103 14.63 -20.68 -59.28
CA ARG A 103 13.87 -19.42 -59.16
C ARG A 103 12.76 -19.52 -58.10
N ILE A 104 12.13 -20.69 -57.95
CA ILE A 104 11.09 -20.92 -56.95
C ILE A 104 11.72 -20.94 -55.55
N VAL A 105 12.80 -21.69 -55.36
CA VAL A 105 13.52 -21.75 -54.07
C VAL A 105 14.00 -20.36 -53.65
N GLY A 106 14.57 -19.58 -54.57
CA GLY A 106 14.99 -18.20 -54.28
C GLY A 106 13.83 -17.30 -53.83
N LYS A 107 12.65 -17.40 -54.48
CA LYS A 107 11.45 -16.65 -54.04
C LYS A 107 10.96 -17.08 -52.66
N LEU A 108 10.97 -18.39 -52.37
CA LEU A 108 10.60 -18.90 -51.05
C LEU A 108 11.55 -18.41 -49.96
N LEU A 109 12.85 -18.37 -50.22
CA LEU A 109 13.84 -17.83 -49.29
C LEU A 109 13.63 -16.34 -49.02
N TRP A 110 13.36 -15.53 -50.06
CA TRP A 110 13.01 -14.13 -49.89
C TRP A 110 11.71 -13.94 -49.10
N PHE A 111 10.71 -14.77 -49.34
CA PHE A 111 9.46 -14.74 -48.59
C PHE A 111 9.68 -15.08 -47.11
N LEU A 112 10.48 -16.11 -46.83
CA LEU A 112 10.86 -16.50 -45.48
C LEU A 112 11.63 -15.38 -44.78
N ALA A 113 12.60 -14.76 -45.46
CA ALA A 113 13.38 -13.65 -44.94
C ALA A 113 12.53 -12.39 -44.68
N ALA A 114 11.58 -12.09 -45.56
CA ALA A 114 10.64 -10.99 -45.35
C ALA A 114 9.75 -11.27 -44.12
N LEU A 115 9.25 -12.49 -43.97
CA LEU A 115 8.42 -12.89 -42.84
C LEU A 115 9.17 -12.78 -41.51
N THR A 116 10.43 -13.21 -41.44
CA THR A 116 11.25 -13.10 -40.22
C THR A 116 11.58 -11.65 -39.86
N ILE A 117 11.81 -10.79 -40.86
CA ILE A 117 12.00 -9.36 -40.61
C ILE A 117 10.73 -8.72 -40.06
N ILE A 118 9.56 -9.07 -40.62
CA ILE A 118 8.27 -8.56 -40.14
C ILE A 118 8.00 -8.99 -38.70
N THR A 119 8.28 -10.24 -38.33
CA THR A 119 8.08 -10.71 -36.94
C THR A 119 9.03 -10.00 -35.99
N LEU A 120 10.31 -9.85 -36.35
CA LEU A 120 11.28 -9.10 -35.53
C LEU A 120 10.85 -7.64 -35.35
N LEU A 121 10.37 -6.99 -36.41
CA LEU A 121 9.88 -5.62 -36.36
C LEU A 121 8.62 -5.51 -35.47
N ALA A 122 7.69 -6.44 -35.60
CA ALA A 122 6.49 -6.48 -34.77
C ALA A 122 6.84 -6.69 -33.29
N THR A 123 7.75 -7.61 -32.98
CA THR A 123 8.24 -7.84 -31.61
C THR A 123 8.90 -6.59 -31.04
N TRP A 124 9.76 -5.93 -31.79
CA TRP A 124 10.40 -4.68 -31.37
C TRP A 124 9.37 -3.57 -31.10
N LEU A 125 8.38 -3.43 -31.99
CA LEU A 125 7.35 -2.41 -31.88
C LEU A 125 6.43 -2.64 -30.69
N ILE A 126 5.96 -3.87 -30.47
CA ILE A 126 5.14 -4.25 -29.30
C ILE A 126 5.93 -4.05 -28.01
N SER A 127 7.19 -4.51 -27.97
CA SER A 127 8.02 -4.39 -26.77
C SER A 127 8.19 -2.92 -26.36
N ASN A 128 8.48 -2.04 -27.32
CA ASN A 128 8.80 -0.64 -27.04
C ASN A 128 7.57 0.26 -26.89
N ARG A 129 6.49 0.00 -27.65
CA ARG A 129 5.28 0.86 -27.65
C ARG A 129 4.18 0.37 -26.73
N LEU A 130 4.21 -0.89 -26.29
CA LEU A 130 3.16 -1.47 -25.46
C LEU A 130 3.70 -2.08 -24.17
N SER A 131 4.63 -3.03 -24.25
CA SER A 131 5.08 -3.78 -23.05
C SER A 131 5.84 -2.91 -22.06
N GLN A 132 6.84 -2.14 -22.51
CA GLN A 132 7.66 -1.28 -21.66
C GLN A 132 6.81 -0.23 -20.88
N PRO A 133 5.94 0.56 -21.52
CA PRO A 133 5.08 1.51 -20.81
C PRO A 133 4.12 0.85 -19.79
N ILE A 134 3.54 -0.30 -20.13
CA ILE A 134 2.64 -1.02 -19.20
C ILE A 134 3.40 -1.50 -17.96
N VAL A 135 4.58 -2.08 -18.14
CA VAL A 135 5.41 -2.53 -17.01
C VAL A 135 5.81 -1.34 -16.13
N ALA A 136 6.21 -0.22 -16.73
CA ALA A 136 6.53 0.99 -16.00
C ALA A 136 5.32 1.53 -15.20
N LEU A 137 4.12 1.51 -15.78
CA LEU A 137 2.91 1.93 -15.08
C LEU A 137 2.61 1.04 -13.87
N VAL A 138 2.70 -0.29 -14.03
CA VAL A 138 2.45 -1.24 -12.94
C VAL A 138 3.46 -1.05 -11.82
N GLN A 139 4.76 -0.98 -12.16
CA GLN A 139 5.83 -0.80 -11.17
C GLN A 139 5.69 0.51 -10.41
N ASN A 140 5.40 1.62 -11.11
CA ASN A 140 5.25 2.92 -10.46
C ASN A 140 3.95 3.01 -9.63
N THR A 141 2.89 2.32 -10.03
CA THR A 141 1.66 2.22 -9.22
C THR A 141 1.90 1.45 -7.93
N GLN A 142 2.63 0.33 -8.01
CA GLN A 142 2.99 -0.43 -6.82
C GLN A 142 3.94 0.34 -5.91
N ALA A 143 4.94 1.03 -6.47
CA ALA A 143 5.86 1.88 -5.71
C ALA A 143 5.11 3.02 -4.99
N LEU A 144 4.15 3.66 -5.66
CA LEU A 144 3.31 4.68 -5.04
C LEU A 144 2.45 4.10 -3.89
N ALA A 145 1.96 2.87 -4.01
CA ALA A 145 1.17 2.23 -2.97
C ALA A 145 2.00 1.81 -1.74
N GLU A 146 3.23 1.32 -1.95
CA GLU A 146 4.07 0.76 -0.89
C GLU A 146 5.00 1.80 -0.23
N SER A 147 5.79 2.51 -1.04
CA SER A 147 6.80 3.45 -0.55
C SER A 147 6.37 4.90 -0.68
N ASN A 148 5.21 5.13 -1.31
CA ASN A 148 4.69 6.46 -1.56
C ASN A 148 5.67 7.36 -2.33
N GLN A 149 6.58 6.74 -3.09
CA GLN A 149 7.48 7.43 -3.98
C GLN A 149 6.79 7.69 -5.31
N PHE A 150 6.81 8.96 -5.70
CA PHE A 150 6.32 9.40 -6.99
C PHE A 150 7.45 9.41 -8.02
N VAL A 151 7.23 8.72 -9.14
CA VAL A 151 8.04 8.83 -10.34
C VAL A 151 7.12 9.27 -11.47
N GLN A 152 7.47 10.38 -12.13
CA GLN A 152 6.70 10.86 -13.28
C GLN A 152 6.81 9.88 -14.44
N LEU A 153 5.67 9.43 -14.94
CA LEU A 153 5.63 8.66 -16.18
C LEU A 153 5.73 9.61 -17.39
N PRO A 154 6.48 9.23 -18.44
CA PRO A 154 6.58 10.04 -19.65
C PRO A 154 5.24 10.11 -20.39
N GLU A 155 4.79 11.33 -20.70
CA GLU A 155 3.47 11.62 -21.32
C GLU A 155 3.54 11.77 -22.86
N GLN A 156 4.58 11.24 -23.49
CA GLN A 156 4.89 11.49 -24.91
C GLN A 156 3.91 10.84 -25.88
N SER A 157 3.09 9.88 -25.42
CA SER A 157 2.12 9.20 -26.27
C SER A 157 0.78 9.94 -26.32
N ASN A 158 0.18 9.99 -27.51
CA ASN A 158 -1.14 10.58 -27.76
C ASN A 158 -2.26 9.54 -27.82
N ASP A 159 -2.00 8.32 -27.36
CA ASP A 159 -2.94 7.19 -27.30
C ASP A 159 -3.49 6.97 -25.88
N GLU A 160 -4.17 5.85 -25.67
CA GLU A 160 -4.74 5.43 -24.39
C GLU A 160 -3.67 5.23 -23.31
N LEU A 161 -2.46 4.79 -23.67
CA LEU A 161 -1.35 4.64 -22.72
C LEU A 161 -0.87 6.01 -22.26
N GLY A 162 -0.80 6.99 -23.16
CA GLY A 162 -0.50 8.37 -22.82
C GLY A 162 -1.56 9.00 -21.92
N PHE A 163 -2.85 8.72 -22.18
CA PHE A 163 -3.93 9.13 -21.29
C PHE A 163 -3.79 8.52 -19.88
N LEU A 164 -3.47 7.23 -19.80
CA LEU A 164 -3.28 6.54 -18.53
C LEU A 164 -2.07 7.05 -17.75
N ALA A 165 -0.97 7.39 -18.44
CA ALA A 165 0.19 8.04 -17.82
C ALA A 165 -0.18 9.42 -17.22
N ARG A 166 -0.94 10.24 -17.95
CA ARG A 166 -1.45 11.52 -17.44
C ARG A 166 -2.36 11.35 -16.21
N ALA A 167 -3.30 10.41 -16.28
CA ALA A 167 -4.20 10.12 -15.18
C ALA A 167 -3.44 9.63 -13.94
N PHE A 168 -2.44 8.76 -14.14
CA PHE A 168 -1.55 8.31 -13.08
C PHE A 168 -0.77 9.47 -12.45
N ASN A 169 -0.12 10.31 -13.26
CA ASN A 169 0.63 11.47 -12.78
C ASN A 169 -0.26 12.43 -11.97
N GLN A 170 -1.50 12.68 -12.43
CA GLN A 170 -2.46 13.51 -11.71
C GLN A 170 -2.87 12.90 -10.36
N MET A 171 -3.14 11.60 -10.33
CA MET A 171 -3.46 10.88 -9.09
C MET A 171 -2.30 10.92 -8.12
N ALA A 172 -1.09 10.59 -8.59
CA ALA A 172 0.11 10.59 -7.77
C ALA A 172 0.41 11.98 -7.17
N SER A 173 0.22 13.05 -7.97
CA SER A 173 0.32 14.42 -7.48
C SER A 173 -0.72 14.73 -6.38
N LYS A 174 -1.96 14.27 -6.52
CA LYS A 174 -2.99 14.45 -5.48
C LYS A 174 -2.64 13.72 -4.18
N VAL A 175 -2.13 12.50 -4.28
CA VAL A 175 -1.69 11.71 -3.12
C VAL A 175 -0.57 12.44 -2.39
N GLN A 176 0.45 12.89 -3.12
CA GLN A 176 1.56 13.65 -2.56
C GLN A 176 1.11 14.93 -1.85
N SER A 177 0.24 15.73 -2.48
CA SER A 177 -0.30 16.96 -1.89
C SER A 177 -1.13 16.67 -0.63
N ALA A 178 -1.92 15.59 -0.62
CA ALA A 178 -2.70 15.21 0.56
C ALA A 178 -1.79 14.84 1.74
N GLN A 179 -0.67 14.16 1.50
CA GLN A 179 0.28 13.81 2.55
C GLN A 179 1.07 14.99 3.06
N GLN A 180 1.49 15.90 2.18
CA GLN A 180 2.10 17.16 2.59
C GLN A 180 1.14 17.96 3.48
N SER A 181 -0.15 18.01 3.11
CA SER A 181 -1.17 18.66 3.93
C SER A 181 -1.35 17.99 5.29
N LEU A 182 -1.36 16.65 5.37
CA LEU A 182 -1.43 15.92 6.64
C LEU A 182 -0.22 16.21 7.53
N GLN A 183 0.98 16.23 6.95
CA GLN A 183 2.20 16.56 7.67
C GLN A 183 2.16 17.99 8.21
N GLN A 184 1.70 18.94 7.41
CA GLN A 184 1.55 20.34 7.83
C GLN A 184 0.50 20.51 8.93
N VAL A 185 -0.62 19.78 8.85
CA VAL A 185 -1.64 19.76 9.90
C VAL A 185 -1.08 19.19 11.20
N ASN A 186 -0.32 18.09 11.15
CA ASN A 186 0.32 17.52 12.34
C ASN A 186 1.32 18.49 12.99
N GLN A 187 2.16 19.15 12.19
CA GLN A 187 3.10 20.15 12.69
C GLN A 187 2.39 21.34 13.36
N ASN A 188 1.35 21.87 12.72
CA ASN A 188 0.55 22.95 13.30
C ASN A 188 -0.18 22.50 14.57
N LEU A 189 -0.69 21.26 14.60
CA LEU A 189 -1.33 20.70 15.77
C LEU A 189 -0.34 20.57 16.93
N GLU A 190 0.86 20.04 16.69
CA GLU A 190 1.93 19.96 17.70
C GLU A 190 2.28 21.33 18.26
N GLN A 191 2.43 22.34 17.41
CA GLN A 191 2.68 23.72 17.85
C GLN A 191 1.52 24.28 18.69
N THR A 192 0.28 24.06 18.24
CA THR A 192 -0.91 24.50 18.98
C THR A 192 -1.01 23.80 20.33
N VAL A 193 -0.75 22.49 20.38
CA VAL A 193 -0.75 21.72 21.63
C VAL A 193 0.32 22.26 22.57
N GLN A 194 1.56 22.45 22.10
CA GLN A 194 2.63 23.01 22.93
C GLN A 194 2.28 24.40 23.47
N GLN A 195 1.73 25.28 22.61
CA GLN A 195 1.31 26.61 23.03
C GLN A 195 0.21 26.54 24.10
N ARG A 196 -0.85 25.75 23.88
CA ARG A 196 -1.96 25.62 24.82
C ARG A 196 -1.54 24.96 26.13
N THR A 197 -0.62 23.98 26.08
CA THR A 197 -0.03 23.41 27.29
C THR A 197 0.73 24.46 28.08
N HIS A 198 1.53 25.29 27.42
CA HIS A 198 2.27 26.37 28.10
C HIS A 198 1.34 27.44 28.70
N GLU A 199 0.30 27.85 27.97
CA GLU A 199 -0.72 28.78 28.48
C GLU A 199 -1.44 28.22 29.72
N LEU A 200 -1.82 26.94 29.69
CA LEU A 200 -2.48 26.28 30.82
C LEU A 200 -1.54 26.12 32.03
N GLU A 201 -0.25 25.86 31.81
CA GLU A 201 0.74 25.82 32.89
C GLU A 201 0.88 27.18 33.57
N GLN A 202 0.96 28.27 32.79
CA GLN A 202 1.02 29.63 33.33
C GLN A 202 -0.25 29.99 34.12
N GLU A 203 -1.44 29.65 33.58
CA GLU A 203 -2.71 29.88 34.27
C GLU A 203 -2.78 29.09 35.58
N ARG A 204 -2.34 27.83 35.56
CA ARG A 204 -2.27 26.98 36.74
C ARG A 204 -1.33 27.57 37.80
N GLU A 205 -0.14 28.02 37.41
CA GLU A 205 0.81 28.65 38.34
C GLU A 205 0.22 29.92 38.97
N SER A 206 -0.42 30.78 38.17
CA SER A 206 -1.10 31.98 38.67
C SER A 206 -2.24 31.65 39.65
N LEU A 207 -3.04 30.62 39.34
CA LEU A 207 -4.12 30.17 40.21
C LEU A 207 -3.57 29.64 41.52
N GLN A 208 -2.50 28.83 41.46
CA GLN A 208 -1.81 28.30 42.63
C GLN A 208 -1.29 29.43 43.52
N GLN A 209 -0.63 30.44 42.95
CA GLN A 209 -0.16 31.62 43.69
C GLN A 209 -1.31 32.38 44.36
N THR A 210 -2.44 32.53 43.66
CA THR A 210 -3.64 33.19 44.21
C THR A 210 -4.21 32.41 45.39
N LEU A 211 -4.27 31.08 45.27
CA LEU A 211 -4.71 30.20 46.36
C LEU A 211 -3.79 30.29 47.58
N ASP A 212 -2.47 30.28 47.37
CA ASP A 212 -1.48 30.42 48.43
C ASP A 212 -1.62 31.78 49.15
N GLN A 213 -1.83 32.87 48.39
CA GLN A 213 -2.08 34.20 48.95
C GLN A 213 -3.38 34.24 49.77
N LEU A 214 -4.47 33.64 49.28
CA LEU A 214 -5.74 33.56 50.01
C LEU A 214 -5.61 32.75 51.31
N GLN A 215 -4.88 31.64 51.28
CA GLN A 215 -4.59 30.87 52.49
C GLN A 215 -3.78 31.69 53.50
N GLN A 216 -2.78 32.44 53.04
CA GLN A 216 -1.98 33.29 53.91
C GLN A 216 -2.80 34.45 54.49
N ALA A 217 -3.69 35.06 53.70
CA ALA A 217 -4.61 36.10 54.18
C ALA A 217 -5.59 35.53 55.22
N ASN A 218 -6.23 34.39 54.95
CA ASN A 218 -7.16 33.74 55.88
C ASN A 218 -6.48 33.29 57.18
N SER A 219 -5.25 32.77 57.12
CA SER A 219 -4.48 32.40 58.33
C SER A 219 -4.08 33.62 59.17
N THR A 220 -4.06 34.82 58.59
CA THR A 220 -3.83 36.07 59.32
C THR A 220 -5.12 36.54 60.01
N VAL A 221 -6.28 36.41 59.36
CA VAL A 221 -7.59 36.73 59.95
C VAL A 221 -7.95 35.76 61.09
N ALA A 222 -7.62 34.48 60.94
CA ALA A 222 -7.90 33.45 61.95
C ALA A 222 -7.09 33.61 63.27
N LYS A 223 -6.06 34.46 63.30
CA LYS A 223 -5.23 34.71 64.49
C LYS A 223 -5.84 35.67 65.53
N LEU A 224 -7.04 36.20 65.28
CA LEU A 224 -7.77 37.01 66.26
C LEU A 224 -8.76 36.13 67.04
N THR A 225 -8.22 35.39 68.00
CA THR A 225 -8.95 34.65 69.05
C THR A 225 -9.84 35.62 69.85
N ALA A 226 -11.04 35.17 70.25
CA ALA A 226 -12.12 35.96 70.87
C ALA A 226 -11.63 37.19 71.69
N PRO A 227 -12.08 38.41 71.36
CA PRO A 227 -11.58 39.61 72.02
C PRO A 227 -12.02 39.62 73.48
N ILE A 228 -11.07 39.51 74.42
CA ILE A 228 -11.36 39.72 75.85
C ILE A 228 -11.31 41.23 76.13
N ILE A 229 -12.47 41.83 76.37
CA ILE A 229 -12.66 43.28 76.49
C ILE A 229 -12.82 43.65 77.97
N PRO A 230 -11.88 44.39 78.59
CA PRO A 230 -12.06 44.89 79.95
C PRO A 230 -13.10 46.02 79.98
N VAL A 231 -14.09 45.93 80.89
CA VAL A 231 -15.18 46.91 80.99
C VAL A 231 -15.21 47.66 82.33
N ALA A 232 -14.58 47.09 83.36
CA ALA A 232 -14.36 47.72 84.65
C ALA A 232 -13.13 47.09 85.33
N GLN A 233 -12.71 47.64 86.47
CA GLN A 233 -11.61 47.05 87.24
C GLN A 233 -12.02 45.63 87.68
N GLY A 234 -11.26 44.63 87.22
CA GLY A 234 -11.52 43.22 87.54
C GLY A 234 -12.69 42.57 86.77
N VAL A 235 -13.31 43.25 85.80
CA VAL A 235 -14.43 42.73 85.00
C VAL A 235 -14.11 42.77 83.51
N VAL A 236 -14.29 41.62 82.84
CA VAL A 236 -14.08 41.49 81.39
C VAL A 236 -15.32 40.91 80.70
N VAL A 237 -15.47 41.22 79.41
CA VAL A 237 -16.48 40.69 78.51
C VAL A 237 -15.81 39.90 77.40
N VAL A 238 -16.37 38.74 77.07
CA VAL A 238 -15.90 37.83 76.03
C VAL A 238 -17.07 37.52 75.10
N PRO A 239 -17.15 38.14 73.91
CA PRO A 239 -18.17 37.81 72.93
C PRO A 239 -17.80 36.51 72.22
N ILE A 240 -18.76 35.60 72.12
CA ILE A 240 -18.67 34.34 71.40
C ILE A 240 -19.64 34.40 70.22
N THR A 241 -19.11 34.29 69.01
CA THR A 241 -19.88 34.35 67.77
C THR A 241 -19.56 33.18 66.86
N GLY A 242 -20.57 32.65 66.17
CA GLY A 242 -20.45 31.54 65.23
C GLY A 242 -20.48 30.18 65.93
N SER A 243 -19.74 29.21 65.39
CA SER A 243 -19.60 27.89 66.02
C SER A 243 -18.40 27.83 66.98
N LEU A 244 -18.59 27.06 68.07
CA LEU A 244 -17.56 26.81 69.07
C LEU A 244 -17.25 25.31 69.10
N ASN A 245 -16.13 24.94 68.47
CA ASN A 245 -15.58 23.59 68.46
C ASN A 245 -14.59 23.37 69.61
N THR A 246 -14.19 22.12 69.85
CA THR A 246 -13.28 21.76 70.95
C THR A 246 -11.97 22.56 70.95
N GLU A 247 -11.35 22.74 69.77
CA GLU A 247 -10.11 23.50 69.64
C GLU A 247 -10.29 24.96 70.07
N ARG A 248 -11.40 25.60 69.68
CA ARG A 248 -11.71 26.97 70.07
C ARG A 248 -12.06 27.08 71.55
N ILE A 249 -12.70 26.08 72.15
CA ILE A 249 -12.97 26.06 73.61
C ILE A 249 -11.65 26.06 74.38
N GLU A 250 -10.69 25.21 73.99
CA GLU A 250 -9.37 25.14 74.63
C GLU A 250 -8.58 26.45 74.46
N GLN A 251 -8.57 27.02 73.26
CA GLN A 251 -7.93 28.32 72.99
C GLN A 251 -8.56 29.44 73.82
N LEU A 252 -9.88 29.47 73.91
CA LEU A 252 -10.62 30.44 74.69
C LEU A 252 -10.31 30.30 76.20
N GLN A 253 -10.34 29.07 76.72
CA GLN A 253 -9.98 28.79 78.11
C GLN A 253 -8.58 29.31 78.43
N GLN A 254 -7.57 28.97 77.61
CA GLN A 254 -6.21 29.44 77.82
C GLN A 254 -6.10 30.97 77.79
N ALA A 255 -6.81 31.63 76.88
CA ALA A 255 -6.84 33.09 76.81
C ALA A 255 -7.48 33.71 78.06
N MET A 256 -8.59 33.15 78.55
CA MET A 256 -9.28 33.62 79.75
C MET A 256 -8.44 33.40 81.01
N LEU A 257 -7.81 32.23 81.18
CA LEU A 257 -6.93 31.93 82.33
C LEU A 257 -5.71 32.87 82.38
N ARG A 258 -5.01 33.06 81.24
CA ARG A 258 -3.89 34.00 81.14
C ARG A 258 -4.32 35.43 81.48
N THR A 259 -5.52 35.82 81.06
CA THR A 259 -6.05 37.16 81.35
C THR A 259 -6.46 37.31 82.81
N ALA A 260 -7.03 36.25 83.40
CA ALA A 260 -7.40 36.22 84.81
C ALA A 260 -6.19 36.37 85.74
N GLU A 261 -5.10 35.68 85.41
CA GLU A 261 -3.83 35.81 86.13
C GLU A 261 -3.26 37.23 86.00
N ARG A 262 -3.15 37.74 84.77
CA ARG A 262 -2.51 39.03 84.49
C ARG A 262 -3.29 40.23 85.03
N LEU A 263 -4.62 40.23 84.89
CA LEU A 263 -5.47 41.38 85.23
C LEU A 263 -6.23 41.21 86.55
N ARG A 264 -6.00 40.11 87.29
CA ARG A 264 -6.68 39.79 88.56
C ARG A 264 -8.20 39.93 88.45
N ILE A 265 -8.77 39.37 87.38
CA ILE A 265 -10.21 39.51 87.12
C ILE A 265 -11.00 38.69 88.15
N HIS A 266 -12.05 39.27 88.72
CA HIS A 266 -12.99 38.56 89.58
C HIS A 266 -14.28 38.22 88.83
N THR A 267 -14.51 38.79 87.64
CA THR A 267 -15.70 38.48 86.85
C THR A 267 -15.41 38.42 85.35
N VAL A 268 -15.92 37.36 84.71
CA VAL A 268 -15.91 37.17 83.25
C VAL A 268 -17.36 37.09 82.77
N ILE A 269 -17.75 37.99 81.88
CA ILE A 269 -19.06 37.99 81.22
C ILE A 269 -18.88 37.37 79.83
N LEU A 270 -19.51 36.23 79.58
CA LEU A 270 -19.51 35.54 78.30
C LEU A 270 -20.80 35.87 77.57
N ASP A 271 -20.69 36.59 76.45
CA ASP A 271 -21.82 36.93 75.59
C ASP A 271 -21.97 35.88 74.49
N VAL A 272 -22.99 35.03 74.62
CA VAL A 272 -23.28 33.93 73.69
C VAL A 272 -24.45 34.26 72.75
N THR A 273 -24.87 35.53 72.65
CA THR A 273 -26.02 35.94 71.81
C THR A 273 -25.87 35.53 70.34
N GLY A 274 -24.64 35.42 69.83
CA GLY A 274 -24.34 35.06 68.44
C GLY A 274 -23.79 33.64 68.26
N LEU A 275 -23.95 32.75 69.24
CA LEU A 275 -23.48 31.38 69.17
C LEU A 275 -24.50 30.51 68.43
N GLU A 276 -24.08 29.90 67.31
CA GLU A 276 -24.96 29.08 66.46
C GLU A 276 -24.93 27.61 66.87
N VAL A 277 -23.74 27.06 67.12
CA VAL A 277 -23.52 25.64 67.43
C VAL A 277 -22.40 25.50 68.46
N LEU A 278 -22.65 24.74 69.53
CA LEU A 278 -21.63 24.31 70.48
C LEU A 278 -21.40 22.80 70.34
N GLU A 279 -20.21 22.38 69.93
CA GLU A 279 -19.94 20.95 69.69
C GLU A 279 -19.88 20.13 71.00
N ASP A 280 -19.29 20.69 72.06
CA ASP A 280 -19.12 20.02 73.35
C ASP A 280 -19.44 20.96 74.51
N SER A 281 -20.69 20.89 74.97
CA SER A 281 -21.19 21.64 76.13
C SER A 281 -20.50 21.24 77.43
N ALA A 282 -20.06 19.98 77.56
CA ALA A 282 -19.35 19.49 78.73
C ALA A 282 -17.96 20.08 78.88
N THR A 283 -17.20 20.14 77.80
CA THR A 283 -15.88 20.75 77.79
C THR A 283 -15.97 22.26 77.96
N PHE A 284 -17.00 22.89 77.37
CA PHE A 284 -17.25 24.32 77.58
C PHE A 284 -17.51 24.67 79.05
N VAL A 285 -18.44 24.00 79.75
CA VAL A 285 -18.73 24.31 81.16
C VAL A 285 -17.53 24.01 82.06
N ARG A 286 -16.84 22.87 81.85
CA ARG A 286 -15.59 22.55 82.58
C ARG A 286 -14.52 23.62 82.41
N SER A 287 -14.45 24.25 81.23
CA SER A 287 -13.51 25.35 80.99
C SER A 287 -13.80 26.58 81.87
N LEU A 288 -15.07 26.82 82.23
CA LEU A 288 -15.49 27.89 83.13
C LEU A 288 -15.20 27.56 84.60
N ASP A 289 -15.26 26.28 84.99
CA ASP A 289 -14.86 25.84 86.34
C ASP A 289 -13.40 26.18 86.65
N ALA A 290 -12.52 26.11 85.64
CA ALA A 290 -11.12 26.51 85.79
C ALA A 290 -10.96 28.00 86.18
N LEU A 291 -11.85 28.88 85.70
CA LEU A 291 -11.86 30.30 86.10
C LEU A 291 -12.29 30.48 87.56
N ARG A 292 -13.23 29.65 88.02
CA ARG A 292 -13.67 29.65 89.42
C ARG A 292 -12.55 29.25 90.37
N LEU A 293 -11.67 28.32 89.97
CA LEU A 293 -10.48 27.96 90.75
C LEU A 293 -9.49 29.12 90.91
N LEU A 294 -9.47 30.06 89.96
CA LEU A 294 -8.70 31.30 90.04
C LEU A 294 -9.42 32.43 90.81
N GLY A 295 -10.60 32.15 91.35
CA GLY A 295 -11.41 33.13 92.09
C GLY A 295 -12.26 34.05 91.20
N SER A 296 -12.39 33.75 89.91
CA SER A 296 -13.21 34.51 88.98
C SER A 296 -14.60 33.90 88.81
N LYS A 297 -15.64 34.73 88.87
CA LYS A 297 -17.03 34.32 88.62
C LYS A 297 -17.35 34.43 87.12
N ALA A 298 -17.88 33.36 86.53
CA ALA A 298 -18.40 33.37 85.17
C ALA A 298 -19.87 33.81 85.13
N MET A 299 -20.20 34.75 84.25
CA MET A 299 -21.57 35.15 83.94
C MET A 299 -21.89 34.90 82.48
N LEU A 300 -23.00 34.25 82.18
CA LEU A 300 -23.47 34.05 80.80
C LEU A 300 -24.60 35.02 80.47
N VAL A 301 -24.51 35.68 79.32
CA VAL A 301 -25.56 36.55 78.77
C VAL A 301 -25.92 36.12 77.35
N GLY A 302 -27.16 36.38 76.94
CA GLY A 302 -27.59 36.05 75.57
C GLY A 302 -27.87 34.57 75.32
N VAL A 303 -28.14 33.79 76.36
CA VAL A 303 -28.46 32.36 76.26
C VAL A 303 -29.78 32.18 75.49
N SER A 304 -29.72 31.54 74.32
CA SER A 304 -30.89 31.16 73.53
C SER A 304 -31.62 29.96 74.13
N ALA A 305 -32.85 29.69 73.69
CA ALA A 305 -33.64 28.54 74.15
C ALA A 305 -32.95 27.21 73.80
N ASP A 306 -32.40 27.10 72.59
CA ASP A 306 -31.70 25.91 72.12
C ASP A 306 -30.41 25.69 72.92
N PHE A 307 -29.63 26.76 73.15
CA PHE A 307 -28.42 26.68 73.97
C PHE A 307 -28.71 26.27 75.42
N ALA A 308 -29.80 26.78 76.00
CA ALA A 308 -30.24 26.38 77.33
C ALA A 308 -30.62 24.89 77.37
N GLN A 309 -31.30 24.38 76.34
CA GLN A 309 -31.64 22.96 76.25
C GLN A 309 -30.40 22.07 76.14
N ASP A 310 -29.41 22.45 75.31
CA ASP A 310 -28.16 21.70 75.13
C ASP A 310 -27.35 21.61 76.43
N LEU A 311 -27.30 22.70 77.21
CA LEU A 311 -26.66 22.72 78.52
C LEU A 311 -27.37 21.80 79.52
N ILE A 312 -28.71 21.74 79.51
CA ILE A 312 -29.46 20.87 80.43
C ILE A 312 -29.31 19.39 80.03
N GLN A 313 -29.37 19.07 78.74
CA GLN A 313 -29.22 17.70 78.24
C GLN A 313 -27.84 17.10 78.54
N SER A 314 -26.82 17.94 78.62
CA SER A 314 -25.46 17.52 78.96
C SER A 314 -25.28 17.00 80.40
N GLY A 315 -26.25 17.25 81.29
CA GLY A 315 -26.26 16.73 82.66
C GLY A 315 -25.21 17.35 83.60
N ILE A 316 -24.64 18.50 83.23
CA ILE A 316 -23.57 19.17 84.00
C ILE A 316 -24.17 20.07 85.08
N ASN A 317 -23.49 20.17 86.22
CA ASN A 317 -23.85 21.13 87.24
C ASN A 317 -23.50 22.57 86.80
N LEU A 318 -24.51 23.45 86.73
CA LEU A 318 -24.38 24.85 86.32
C LEU A 318 -24.14 25.81 87.50
N ASP A 319 -23.93 25.31 88.72
CA ASP A 319 -23.67 26.13 89.93
C ASP A 319 -22.47 27.09 89.80
N SER A 320 -21.55 26.83 88.86
CA SER A 320 -20.37 27.66 88.60
C SER A 320 -20.64 28.85 87.66
N VAL A 321 -21.83 28.92 87.06
CA VAL A 321 -22.21 29.95 86.08
C VAL A 321 -23.44 30.71 86.56
N THR A 322 -23.40 32.03 86.53
CA THR A 322 -24.59 32.87 86.74
C THR A 322 -25.12 33.38 85.41
N THR A 323 -26.41 33.18 85.12
CA THR A 323 -27.02 33.73 83.91
C THR A 323 -27.64 35.10 84.15
N MET A 324 -27.56 35.97 83.15
CA MET A 324 -28.12 37.32 83.15
C MET A 324 -28.88 37.56 81.84
N ALA A 325 -29.95 38.36 81.87
CA ALA A 325 -30.84 38.55 80.72
C ALA A 325 -30.14 39.17 79.50
N ASN A 326 -29.17 40.05 79.71
CA ASN A 326 -28.38 40.69 78.65
C ASN A 326 -27.07 41.27 79.23
N LEU A 327 -26.16 41.68 78.34
CA LEU A 327 -24.88 42.26 78.71
C LEU A 327 -25.02 43.49 79.63
N GLN A 328 -25.99 44.35 79.37
CA GLN A 328 -26.26 45.55 80.19
C GLN A 328 -26.62 45.18 81.63
N ALA A 329 -27.45 44.15 81.82
CA ALA A 329 -27.83 43.65 83.13
C ALA A 329 -26.62 43.06 83.89
N ALA A 330 -25.77 42.30 83.20
CA ALA A 330 -24.55 41.74 83.79
C ALA A 330 -23.57 42.83 84.24
N VAL A 331 -23.26 43.80 83.37
CA VAL A 331 -22.37 44.92 83.71
C VAL A 331 -22.90 45.70 84.90
N ARG A 332 -24.19 46.05 84.91
CA ARG A 332 -24.82 46.75 86.05
C ARG A 332 -24.76 45.94 87.34
N ALA A 333 -25.00 44.63 87.27
CA ALA A 333 -24.93 43.75 88.43
C ALA A 333 -23.51 43.68 89.02
N THR A 334 -22.47 43.71 88.17
CA THR A 334 -21.07 43.70 88.60
C THR A 334 -20.61 45.01 89.23
N LEU A 335 -21.03 46.14 88.66
CA LEU A 335 -20.66 47.47 89.15
C LEU A 335 -21.33 47.82 90.49
N ASN A 336 -22.52 47.28 90.76
CA ASN A 336 -23.23 47.50 92.02
C ASN A 336 -22.75 46.59 93.18
N GLN A 337 -21.85 45.63 92.91
CA GLN A 337 -21.29 44.69 93.89
C GLN A 337 -19.83 45.03 94.28
N ALA A 338 -19.23 46.04 93.63
CA ALA A 338 -17.88 46.56 93.89
C ALA A 338 -17.95 47.80 94.79
#